data_AF-A0A7X7SPA6-F1
#
_entry.id   AF-A0A7X7SPA6-F1
#
_cell.length_a   1.000
_cell.length_b   1.000
_cell.length_c   1.000
_cell.angle_alpha   90.00
_cell.angle_beta   90.00
_cell.angle_gamma   90.00
#
_symmetry.space_group_name_H-M   'P 1'
#
loop_
_entity.id
_entity.type
_entity.pdbx_description
1 polymer ?
#
loop_
_entity_poly.entity_id
_entity_poly.type
_entity_poly.pdbx_seq_one_letter_code
_entity_poly.pdbx_strand_id
1 'polypeptide(L)' 'MVYALWDTRTTNLVAAYDTEKEALELVLHGIERNGPRDTDTLVLEVEDEDGELVFTVQGQALAELARKRLRETRIAG' A
#
# COMPACT_ATOMS: atom_id res chain seq x y z
N MET A 1 -7.06 -12.39 4.41
CA MET A 1 -5.92 -11.44 4.41
C MET A 1 -6.47 -10.02 4.43
N VAL A 2 -5.88 -9.16 5.25
CA VAL A 2 -6.24 -7.74 5.36
C VAL A 2 -5.03 -6.90 4.99
N TYR A 3 -5.24 -5.85 4.19
CA TYR A 3 -4.21 -4.94 3.72
C TYR A 3 -4.43 -3.57 4.35
N ALA A 4 -3.68 -3.26 5.41
CA ALA A 4 -3.84 -2.04 6.19
C ALA A 4 -2.78 -1.00 5.80
N LEU A 5 -3.24 0.17 5.35
CA LEU A 5 -2.38 1.31 5.04
C LEU A 5 -2.37 2.27 6.22
N TRP A 6 -1.19 2.54 6.77
CA TRP A 6 -1.01 3.45 7.90
C TRP A 6 -0.16 4.66 7.52
N ASP A 7 -0.47 5.80 8.12
CA ASP A 7 0.43 6.96 8.15
C ASP A 7 1.27 6.90 9.44
N THR A 8 2.52 6.50 9.31
CA THR A 8 3.50 6.37 10.40
C THR A 8 3.81 7.69 11.10
N ARG A 9 3.64 8.83 10.43
CA ARG A 9 3.87 10.15 11.04
C ARG A 9 2.77 10.49 12.04
N THR A 10 1.54 10.12 11.74
CA THR A 10 0.37 10.43 12.59
C THR A 10 -0.14 9.23 13.38
N THR A 11 0.42 8.04 13.13
CA THR A 11 -0.01 6.75 13.71
C THR A 11 -1.50 6.47 13.46
N ASN A 12 -2.01 6.94 12.31
CA ASN A 12 -3.40 6.73 11.93
C ASN A 12 -3.51 5.66 10.85
N LEU A 13 -4.53 4.80 11.00
CA LEU A 13 -4.98 3.96 9.91
C LEU A 13 -5.60 4.86 8.84
N VAL A 14 -5.07 4.79 7.63
CA VAL A 14 -5.59 5.53 6.47
C VAL A 14 -6.76 4.77 5.87
N ALA A 15 -6.58 3.48 5.61
CA ALA A 15 -7.59 2.58 5.07
C ALA A 15 -7.18 1.12 5.27
N ALA A 16 -8.16 0.22 5.26
CA ALA A 16 -7.95 -1.23 5.20
C ALA A 16 -8.70 -1.80 4.00
N TYR A 17 -8.12 -2.80 3.35
CA TYR A 17 -8.65 -3.41 2.14
C TYR A 17 -8.62 -4.94 2.22
N ASP A 18 -9.51 -5.57 1.46
CA ASP A 18 -9.55 -7.03 1.31
C ASP A 18 -8.56 -7.53 0.25
N THR A 19 -8.10 -6.64 -0.64
CA THR A 19 -7.19 -6.99 -1.74
C THR A 19 -5.93 -6.12 -1.78
N GLU A 20 -4.80 -6.73 -2.15
CA GLU A 20 -3.54 -6.03 -2.39
C GLU A 20 -3.71 -4.91 -3.42
N LYS A 21 -4.51 -5.18 -4.47
CA LYS A 21 -4.73 -4.26 -5.58
C LYS A 21 -5.33 -2.94 -5.12
N GLU A 22 -6.41 -2.97 -4.34
CA GLU A 22 -7.09 -1.76 -3.89
C GLU A 22 -6.19 -0.90 -2.99
N ALA A 23 -5.41 -1.53 -2.12
CA ALA A 23 -4.43 -0.84 -1.28
C ALA A 23 -3.35 -0.13 -2.12
N LEU A 24 -2.79 -0.83 -3.11
CA LEU A 24 -1.75 -0.27 -3.98
C LEU A 24 -2.30 0.81 -4.94
N GLU A 25 -3.56 0.71 -5.36
CA GLU A 25 -4.22 1.75 -6.15
C GLU A 25 -4.34 3.05 -5.34
N LEU A 26 -4.69 3.00 -4.05
CA LEU A 26 -4.72 4.18 -3.20
C LEU A 26 -3.33 4.83 -3.07
N VAL A 27 -2.30 4.02 -2.87
CA VAL A 27 -0.90 4.49 -2.79
C VAL A 27 -0.50 5.25 -4.06
N LEU A 28 -0.79 4.71 -5.25
CA LEU A 28 -0.49 5.41 -6.50
C LEU A 28 -1.30 6.70 -6.65
N HIS A 29 -2.59 6.69 -6.34
CA HIS A 29 -3.41 7.91 -6.41
C HIS A 29 -2.88 9.00 -5.47
N GLY A 30 -2.41 8.63 -4.28
CA GLY A 30 -1.74 9.53 -3.35
C GLY A 30 -0.47 10.15 -3.96
N ILE A 31 0.41 9.31 -4.52
CA ILE A 31 1.64 9.75 -5.20
C ILE A 31 1.33 10.70 -6.38
N GLU A 32 0.34 10.36 -7.20
CA GLU A 32 -0.03 11.17 -8.37
C GLU A 32 -0.58 12.54 -7.98
N ARG A 33 -1.33 12.60 -6.87
CA ARG A 33 -1.95 13.83 -6.39
C ARG A 33 -0.98 14.73 -5.62
N ASN A 34 -0.17 14.14 -4.74
CA ASN A 34 0.62 14.87 -3.74
C ASN A 34 2.13 14.83 -4.03
N GLY A 35 2.55 14.00 -4.99
CA GLY A 35 3.95 13.78 -5.36
C GLY A 35 4.58 12.57 -4.65
N PRO A 36 5.78 12.15 -5.08
CA PRO A 36 6.42 10.92 -4.63
C PRO A 36 6.83 10.90 -3.15
N ARG A 37 6.90 12.06 -2.50
CA ARG A 37 7.21 12.15 -1.05
C ARG A 37 6.03 11.79 -0.15
N ASP A 38 4.83 11.70 -0.72
CA ASP A 38 3.63 11.36 0.07
C ASP A 38 3.71 9.94 0.64
N THR A 39 4.48 9.04 0.00
CA THR A 39 4.72 7.70 0.53
C THR A 39 5.74 7.63 1.66
N ASP A 40 6.52 8.69 1.92
CA ASP A 40 7.61 8.66 2.90
C ASP A 40 7.11 8.31 4.31
N THR A 41 5.83 8.58 4.58
CA THR A 41 5.19 8.25 5.86
C THR A 41 4.19 7.11 5.77
N LEU A 42 3.99 6.50 4.60
CA LEU A 42 3.04 5.41 4.41
C LEU A 42 3.70 4.05 4.59
N VAL A 43 3.01 3.17 5.32
CA VAL A 43 3.34 1.74 5.44
C VAL A 43 2.11 0.91 5.10
N LEU A 44 2.31 -0.14 4.32
CA LEU A 44 1.33 -1.18 4.06
C LEU A 44 1.71 -2.41 4.90
N GLU A 45 0.79 -2.81 5.77
CA GLU A 45 0.85 -4.03 6.56
C GLU A 45 -0.15 -5.04 5.98
N VAL A 46 0.23 -6.31 5.97
CA VAL A 46 -0.64 -7.41 5.54
C VAL A 46 -0.76 -8.39 6.68
N GLU A 47 -1.99 -8.60 7.11
CA GLU A 47 -2.35 -9.60 8.09
C GLU A 47 -2.99 -10.80 7.39
N ASP A 48 -2.71 -12.01 7.87
CA ASP A 48 -3.40 -13.21 7.42
C ASP A 48 -4.79 -13.36 8.08
N GLU A 49 -5.41 -14.53 7.95
CA GLU A 49 -6.75 -14.79 8.50
C GLU A 49 -6.75 -14.97 10.02
N ASP A 50 -5.59 -15.28 10.61
CA ASP A 50 -5.41 -15.41 12.05
C ASP A 50 -5.03 -14.06 12.71
N GLY A 51 -4.86 -13.01 11.91
CA GLY A 51 -4.46 -11.67 12.35
C GLY A 51 -2.94 -11.53 12.53
N GLU A 52 -2.15 -12.48 12.02
CA GLU A 52 -0.70 -12.42 12.10
C GLU A 52 -0.12 -11.55 10.99
N LEU A 53 0.82 -10.67 11.34
CA LEU A 53 1.49 -9.80 10.39
C LEU A 53 2.47 -10.61 9.53
N VAL A 54 2.15 -10.77 8.24
CA VAL A 54 2.94 -11.57 7.30
C VAL A 54 3.78 -10.73 6.34
N PHE A 55 3.46 -9.46 6.15
CA PHE A 55 4.20 -8.57 5.26
C PHE A 55 4.10 -7.11 5.68
N THR A 56 5.20 -6.36 5.51
CA THR A 56 5.24 -4.92 5.74
C THR A 56 6.14 -4.26 4.71
N VAL A 57 5.68 -3.16 4.12
CA VAL A 57 6.46 -2.37 3.17
C VAL A 57 6.14 -0.88 3.33
N GLN A 58 7.13 -0.01 3.20
CA GLN A 58 6.99 1.42 3.46
C GLN A 58 7.76 2.29 2.49
N GLY A 59 7.46 3.59 2.49
CA GLY A 59 8.29 4.60 1.82
C GLY A 59 8.40 4.35 0.32
N GLN A 60 9.60 4.57 -0.21
CA GLN A 60 9.89 4.36 -1.64
C GLN A 60 9.67 2.91 -2.09
N ALA A 61 9.93 1.91 -1.23
CA ALA A 61 9.72 0.50 -1.58
C ALA A 61 8.23 0.18 -1.81
N LEU A 62 7.34 0.84 -1.06
CA LEU A 62 5.89 0.75 -1.26
C LEU A 62 5.48 1.40 -2.59
N ALA A 63 6.03 2.57 -2.93
CA ALA A 63 5.79 3.20 -4.23
C ALA A 63 6.25 2.33 -5.41
N GLU A 64 7.41 1.69 -5.30
CA GLU A 64 7.95 0.78 -6.31
C GLU A 64 7.09 -0.49 -6.44
N LEU A 65 6.65 -1.07 -5.31
CA LEU A 65 5.74 -2.21 -5.30
C LEU A 65 4.43 -1.88 -6.02
N ALA A 66 3.81 -0.75 -5.68
CA ALA A 66 2.55 -0.30 -6.27
C ALA A 66 2.67 -0.13 -7.80
N ARG A 67 3.76 0.49 -8.27
CA ARG A 67 4.05 0.66 -9.70
C ARG A 67 4.27 -0.67 -10.41
N LYS A 68 4.95 -1.62 -9.78
CA LYS A 68 5.25 -2.93 -10.38
C LYS A 68 3.98 -3.77 -10.52
N ARG A 69 3.23 -3.95 -9.43
CA ARG A 69 2.07 -4.84 -9.39
C ARG A 69 0.96 -4.40 -10.33
N LEU A 70 0.65 -3.10 -10.38
CA LEU A 70 -0.41 -2.61 -11.27
C LEU A 70 -0.03 -2.64 -12.75
N ARG A 71 1.27 -2.62 -13.09
CA ARG A 71 1.73 -2.90 -14.46
C ARG A 71 1.52 -4.36 -14.84
N GLU A 72 1.84 -5.29 -13.94
CA GLU A 72 1.65 -6.72 -14.15
C GLU A 72 0.15 -7.06 -14.30
N THR A 73 -0.71 -6.47 -13.48
CA THR A 73 -2.18 -6.63 -13.61
C THR A 73 -2.72 -6.08 -14.92
N ARG A 74 -2.17 -4.99 -15.45
CA ARG A 74 -2.62 -4.38 -16.72
C ARG A 74 -2.17 -5.16 -17.96
N ILE A 75 -1.09 -5.93 -17.88
CA ILE A 75 -0.59 -6.78 -18.98
C ILE A 75 -1.32 -8.13 -19.01
N ALA A 76 -1.83 -8.58 -17.87
CA ALA A 76 -2.55 -9.85 -17.75
C ALA A 76 -4.07 -9.76 -18.04
N GLY A 77 -4.58 -8.56 -18.35
CA GLY A 77 -6.01 -8.29 -18.59
C GLY A 77 -6.35 -7.92 -20.01
#